data_AF-A0A3D2IKX6-F1
#
_entry.id   AF-A0A3D2IKX6-F1
#
_cell.length_a   1.000
_cell.length_b   1.000
_cell.length_c   1.000
_cell.angle_alpha   90.00
_cell.angle_beta   90.00
_cell.angle_gamma   90.00
#
_symmetry.space_group_name_H-M   'P 1'
#
loop_
_entity.id
_entity.type
_entity.pdbx_description
1 polymer ?
#
loop_
_entity_poly.entity_id
_entity_poly.type
_entity_poly.pdbx_seq_one_letter_code
_entity_poly.pdbx_strand_id
1 'polypeptide(L)' 'MKRYLLFALAISLACAPKKSDKEKLAEQVKQEFLHAWNGYKQHAWGDDALKPLSKSSKN' A
#
# COMPACT_ATOMS: atom_id res chain seq x y z
N MET A 1 31.88 -12.61 -20.11
CA MET A 1 31.32 -12.93 -18.77
C MET A 1 30.13 -12.04 -18.36
N LYS A 2 30.14 -10.72 -18.65
CA LYS A 2 29.01 -9.80 -18.32
C LYS A 2 27.65 -10.12 -18.98
N ARG A 3 27.65 -10.68 -20.21
CA ARG A 3 26.42 -11.09 -20.93
C ARG A 3 25.67 -12.25 -20.26
N TYR A 4 26.38 -13.21 -19.69
CA TYR A 4 25.77 -14.34 -18.94
C TYR A 4 25.18 -13.87 -17.60
N LEU A 5 25.83 -12.91 -16.93
CA LEU A 5 25.32 -12.26 -15.73
C LEU A 5 24.01 -11.49 -15.98
N LEU A 6 23.91 -10.80 -17.12
CA LEU A 6 22.67 -10.11 -17.52
C LEU A 6 21.53 -11.09 -17.87
N PHE A 7 21.84 -12.22 -18.51
CA PHE A 7 20.85 -13.26 -18.80
C PHE A 7 20.37 -14.00 -17.54
N ALA A 8 21.26 -14.28 -16.59
CA ALA A 8 20.91 -14.91 -15.32
C ALA A 8 19.99 -14.02 -14.46
N LEU A 9 20.21 -12.70 -14.47
CA LEU A 9 19.33 -11.73 -13.79
C LEU A 9 17.95 -11.63 -14.45
N ALA A 10 17.87 -11.76 -15.78
CA ALA A 10 16.59 -11.73 -16.49
C ALA A 10 15.72 -12.97 -16.20
N ILE A 11 16.34 -14.14 -16.02
CA ILE A 11 15.64 -15.39 -15.70
C ILE A 11 15.08 -15.38 -14.27
N SER A 12 15.78 -14.75 -13.30
CA SER A 12 15.30 -14.70 -11.92
C SER A 12 14.08 -13.79 -11.72
N LEU A 13 13.92 -12.72 -12.50
CA LEU A 13 12.72 -11.87 -12.45
C LEU A 13 11.47 -12.54 -13.05
N ALA A 14 11.63 -13.51 -13.95
CA ALA A 14 10.51 -14.14 -14.65
C ALA A 14 9.70 -15.13 -13.78
N CYS A 15 10.25 -15.57 -12.64
CA CYS A 15 9.64 -16.59 -11.77
C CYS A 15 8.97 -16.01 -10.51
N ALA A 16 8.52 -14.74 -10.54
CA ALA A 16 7.76 -14.19 -9.43
C ALA A 16 6.36 -14.85 -9.37
N PRO A 17 5.93 -15.38 -8.21
CA PRO A 17 4.59 -15.95 -8.09
C PRO A 17 3.54 -14.86 -8.28
N LYS A 18 2.56 -15.13 -9.15
CA LYS A 18 1.45 -14.21 -9.40
C LYS A 18 0.53 -14.22 -8.18
N LYS A 19 0.36 -13.07 -7.52
CA LYS A 19 -0.56 -12.93 -6.39
C LYS A 19 -1.97 -13.38 -6.78
N SER A 20 -2.59 -14.16 -5.90
CA SER A 20 -4.01 -14.54 -5.98
C SER A 20 -4.89 -13.29 -5.84
N ASP A 21 -6.14 -13.39 -6.28
CA ASP A 21 -7.07 -12.26 -6.18
C ASP A 21 -7.41 -11.91 -4.73
N LYS A 22 -7.38 -12.90 -3.83
CA LYS A 22 -7.54 -12.68 -2.39
C LYS A 22 -6.39 -11.84 -1.82
N GLU A 23 -5.16 -12.11 -2.22
CA GLU A 23 -3.99 -11.33 -1.77
C GLU A 23 -3.99 -9.92 -2.34
N LYS A 24 -4.43 -9.73 -3.59
CA LYS A 24 -4.62 -8.39 -4.17
C LYS A 24 -5.68 -7.61 -3.41
N LEU A 25 -6.80 -8.23 -3.09
CA LEU A 25 -7.88 -7.60 -2.32
C LEU A 25 -7.41 -7.25 -0.90
N ALA A 26 -6.68 -8.13 -0.23
CA ALA A 26 -6.10 -7.85 1.08
C ALA A 26 -5.14 -6.66 1.04
N GLU A 27 -4.31 -6.56 0.00
CA GLU A 27 -3.44 -5.40 -0.21
C GLU A 27 -4.25 -4.12 -0.41
N GLN A 28 -5.31 -4.15 -1.24
CA GLN A 28 -6.18 -3.00 -1.44
C GLN A 28 -6.83 -2.52 -0.13
N VAL A 29 -7.40 -3.44 0.65
CA VAL A 29 -7.99 -3.11 1.96
C VAL A 29 -6.97 -2.45 2.88
N LYS A 30 -5.74 -2.97 2.92
CA LYS A 30 -4.64 -2.38 3.70
C LYS A 30 -4.33 -0.95 3.22
N GLN A 31 -4.27 -0.72 1.91
CA GLN A 31 -3.96 0.60 1.36
C GLN A 31 -5.07 1.63 1.69
N GLU A 32 -6.34 1.25 1.57
CA GLU A 32 -7.47 2.12 1.93
C GLU A 32 -7.48 2.44 3.43
N PHE A 33 -7.19 1.45 4.28
CA PHE A 33 -7.05 1.68 5.72
C PHE A 33 -5.91 2.65 6.03
N LEU A 34 -4.75 2.47 5.41
CA LEU A 34 -3.61 3.37 5.58
C LEU A 34 -3.92 4.78 5.10
N HIS A 35 -4.66 4.93 4.01
CA HIS A 35 -5.13 6.22 3.53
C HIS A 35 -5.99 6.93 4.60
N ALA A 36 -7.01 6.24 5.12
CA ALA A 36 -7.87 6.78 6.17
C ALA A 36 -7.09 7.10 7.45
N TRP A 37 -6.21 6.20 7.89
CA TRP A 37 -5.38 6.39 9.08
C TRP A 37 -4.43 7.57 8.94
N ASN A 38 -3.75 7.71 7.81
CA ASN A 38 -2.88 8.84 7.56
C ASN A 38 -3.66 10.16 7.53
N GLY A 39 -4.88 10.16 6.98
CA GLY A 39 -5.80 11.30 7.06
C GLY A 39 -6.16 11.67 8.49
N TYR A 40 -6.49 10.69 9.34
CA TYR A 40 -6.78 10.93 10.76
C TYR A 40 -5.57 11.52 11.47
N LYS A 41 -4.39 10.91 11.32
CA LYS A 41 -3.14 11.42 11.89
C LYS A 41 -2.82 12.85 11.48
N GLN A 42 -3.14 13.23 10.25
CA GLN A 42 -2.82 14.55 9.73
C GLN A 42 -3.83 15.62 10.20
N HIS A 43 -5.10 15.26 10.37
CA HIS A 43 -6.19 16.24 10.48
C HIS A 43 -7.06 16.13 11.74
N ALA A 44 -6.90 15.06 12.53
CA ALA A 44 -7.73 14.79 13.71
C ALA A 44 -6.97 14.05 14.82
N TRP A 45 -5.64 14.22 14.88
CA TRP A 45 -4.82 13.49 15.85
C TRP A 45 -5.17 13.87 17.28
N GLY A 46 -5.62 12.89 18.05
CA GLY A 46 -6.05 13.10 19.45
C GLY A 46 -7.51 13.48 19.61
N ASP A 47 -8.24 13.69 18.51
CA ASP A 47 -9.70 13.90 18.54
C ASP A 47 -10.45 12.57 18.33
N ASP A 48 -11.73 12.56 18.67
CA ASP A 48 -12.59 11.37 18.57
C ASP A 48 -12.78 10.89 17.12
N ALA A 49 -12.92 11.80 16.15
CA ALA A 49 -13.17 11.43 14.76
C ALA A 49 -12.65 12.43 13.72
N LEU A 50 -12.31 11.91 12.54
CA LEU A 50 -12.00 12.70 11.35
C LEU A 50 -13.26 13.04 10.53
N LYS A 51 -13.36 14.28 10.07
CA LYS A 51 -14.27 14.72 9.00
C LYS A 51 -13.49 14.82 7.68
N PRO A 52 -13.51 13.79 6.82
CA PRO A 52 -12.60 13.67 5.68
C PRO A 52 -12.84 14.72 4.59
N LEU A 53 -14.10 15.14 4.38
CA LEU A 53 -14.44 16.11 3.33
C LEU A 53 -13.93 17.53 3.65
N SER A 54 -13.99 17.92 4.93
CA SER A 54 -13.56 19.23 5.39
C SER A 54 -12.13 19.26 5.96
N LYS A 55 -11.46 18.10 6.07
CA LYS A 55 -10.14 17.94 6.70
C LYS A 55 -10.09 18.56 8.11
N SER A 56 -11.14 18.37 8.88
CA SER A 56 -11.25 18.81 10.26
C SER A 56 -11.62 17.65 11.16
N SER A 57 -11.61 17.86 12.47
CA SER A 57 -11.98 16.85 13.45
C SER A 57 -13.33 17.10 14.10
N LYS A 58 -13.81 16.06 14.78
CA LYS A 58 -14.91 16.12 15.74
C LYS A 58 -14.35 15.63 17.07
N ASN A 59 -14.57 16.42 18.11
CA ASN A 59 -14.51 16.01 19.51
C ASN A 59 -15.90 15.65 20.03
#